data_AF-A0A7C1TRQ2-F1
#
_entry.id   AF-A0A7C1TRQ2-F1
#
_cell.length_a   1.000
_cell.length_b   1.000
_cell.length_c   1.000
_cell.angle_alpha   90.00
_cell.angle_beta   90.00
_cell.angle_gamma   90.00
#
_symmetry.space_group_name_H-M   'P 1'
#
loop_
_entity.id
_entity.type
_entity.pdbx_description
1 polymer ?
#
loop_
_entity_poly.entity_id
_entity_poly.type
_entity_poly.pdbx_seq_one_letter_code
_entity_poly.pdbx_strand_id
1 'polypeptide(L)'
;MGGDNRKKRRELWRQLIDASVIPLNLVAATFVGFAIGYGLDSLFGTSPYLTVFFFIMGIIAGFRELFRYARRIEREDDKKDQ
;
A
#
# COMPACT_ATOMS: atom_id res chain seq x y z
N MET A 1 17.05 30.03 22.28
CA MET A 1 16.37 29.66 21.02
C MET A 1 16.58 28.17 20.77
N GLY A 2 15.58 27.31 21.02
CA GLY A 2 15.73 25.84 20.87
C GLY A 2 14.42 25.05 20.73
N GLY A 3 13.29 25.74 20.55
CA GLY A 3 11.95 25.13 20.47
C GLY A 3 11.56 24.63 19.08
N ASP A 4 12.08 25.24 18.02
CA ASP A 4 11.63 24.99 16.64
C ASP A 4 12.09 23.62 16.10
N ASN A 5 13.34 23.25 16.38
CA ASN A 5 13.97 22.05 15.81
C ASN A 5 13.40 20.71 16.34
N ARG A 6 12.76 20.71 17.52
CA ARG A 6 12.08 19.51 18.07
C ARG A 6 10.69 19.30 17.47
N LYS A 7 9.98 20.38 17.12
CA LYS A 7 8.65 20.30 16.48
C LYS A 7 8.79 19.81 15.04
N LYS A 8 9.67 20.46 14.25
CA LYS A 8 9.93 20.10 12.86
C LYS A 8 10.38 18.65 12.70
N ARG A 9 11.26 18.17 13.60
CA ARG A 9 11.71 16.78 13.61
C ARG A 9 10.55 15.80 13.89
N ARG A 10 9.70 16.04 14.90
CA ARG A 10 8.52 15.18 15.18
C ARG A 10 7.51 15.16 14.03
N GLU A 11 7.39 16.25 13.31
CA GLU A 11 6.49 16.38 12.15
C GLU A 11 7.03 15.63 10.93
N LEU A 12 8.34 15.72 10.67
CA LEU A 12 9.04 14.91 9.66
C LEU A 12 8.96 13.41 9.97
N TRP A 13 9.17 13.00 11.22
CA TRP A 13 9.02 11.59 11.63
C TRP A 13 7.57 11.10 11.44
N ARG A 14 6.56 11.95 11.66
CA ARG A 14 5.15 11.59 11.42
C ARG A 14 4.83 11.45 9.94
N GLN A 15 5.29 12.38 9.09
CA GLN A 15 5.09 12.31 7.64
C GLN A 15 5.76 11.08 7.02
N LEU A 16 6.97 10.72 7.50
CA LEU A 16 7.68 9.53 7.04
C LEU A 16 6.99 8.24 7.49
N ILE A 17 6.51 8.19 8.74
CA ILE A 17 5.77 7.03 9.26
C ILE A 17 4.48 6.85 8.47
N ASP A 18 3.69 7.91 8.26
CA ASP A 18 2.42 7.83 7.54
C ASP A 18 2.60 7.39 6.08
N ALA A 19 3.68 7.84 5.41
CA ALA A 19 4.00 7.42 4.05
C ALA A 19 4.48 5.96 3.96
N SER A 20 5.11 5.42 5.00
CA SER A 20 5.64 4.06 5.01
C SER A 20 4.57 2.97 5.09
N VAL A 21 3.37 3.31 5.55
CA VAL A 21 2.26 2.36 5.71
C VAL A 21 1.65 1.94 4.36
N ILE A 22 1.70 2.79 3.34
CA ILE A 22 1.07 2.50 2.04
C ILE A 22 1.76 1.33 1.32
N PRO A 23 3.11 1.33 1.17
CA PRO A 23 3.82 0.18 0.62
C PRO A 23 3.66 -1.07 1.48
N LEU A 24 3.64 -0.94 2.81
CA LEU A 24 3.45 -2.08 3.71
C LEU A 24 2.09 -2.76 3.50
N ASN A 25 1.02 -1.99 3.34
CA ASN A 25 -0.30 -2.51 3.02
C ASN A 25 -0.32 -3.18 1.63
N LEU A 26 0.39 -2.63 0.66
CA LEU A 26 0.52 -3.21 -0.69
C LEU A 26 1.22 -4.58 -0.66
N VAL A 27 2.34 -4.68 0.07
CA VAL A 27 3.08 -5.95 0.24
C VAL A 27 2.25 -6.94 1.05
N ALA A 28 1.60 -6.51 2.13
CA ALA A 28 0.73 -7.37 2.94
C ALA A 28 -0.44 -7.94 2.14
N ALA A 29 -1.15 -7.11 1.36
CA ALA A 29 -2.24 -7.56 0.50
C ALA A 29 -1.78 -8.55 -0.58
N THR A 30 -0.60 -8.32 -1.17
CA THR A 30 0.00 -9.22 -2.16
C THR A 30 0.35 -10.57 -1.52
N PHE A 31 0.94 -10.56 -0.32
CA PHE A 31 1.32 -11.77 0.42
C PHE A 31 0.09 -12.60 0.81
N VAL A 32 -0.99 -11.94 1.25
CA VAL A 32 -2.27 -12.59 1.56
C VAL A 32 -2.90 -13.20 0.30
N GLY A 33 -2.95 -12.47 -0.81
CA GLY A 33 -3.46 -12.99 -2.09
C GLY A 33 -2.65 -14.17 -2.62
N PHE A 34 -1.32 -14.13 -2.47
CA PHE A 34 -0.43 -15.22 -2.82
C PHE A 34 -0.63 -16.45 -1.93
N ALA A 35 -0.71 -16.27 -0.61
CA ALA A 35 -0.94 -17.36 0.34
C ALA A 35 -2.30 -18.04 0.12
N ILE A 36 -3.35 -17.26 -0.14
CA ILE A 36 -4.69 -17.77 -0.48
C ILE A 36 -4.65 -18.50 -1.83
N GLY A 37 -4.02 -17.90 -2.86
CA GLY A 37 -3.88 -18.50 -4.18
C GLY A 37 -3.17 -19.86 -4.14
N TYR A 38 -2.06 -19.94 -3.41
CA TYR A 38 -1.30 -21.18 -3.22
C TYR A 38 -2.11 -22.26 -2.48
N GLY A 39 -2.86 -21.88 -1.45
CA GLY A 39 -3.75 -22.79 -0.72
C GLY A 39 -4.89 -23.33 -1.57
N LEU A 40 -5.50 -22.48 -2.42
CA LEU A 40 -6.54 -22.90 -3.35
C LEU A 40 -6.00 -23.79 -4.47
N ASP A 41 -4.81 -23.51 -5.01
CA ASP A 41 -4.17 -24.34 -6.04
C ASP A 41 -3.94 -25.77 -5.52
N SER A 42 -3.53 -25.90 -4.25
CA SER A 42 -3.35 -27.19 -3.57
C SER A 42 -4.66 -27.96 -3.34
N LEU A 43 -5.79 -27.25 -3.24
CA LEU A 43 -7.13 -27.84 -3.02
C LEU A 43 -7.82 -28.23 -4.33
N PHE A 44 -7.65 -27.43 -5.39
CA PHE A 44 -8.30 -27.65 -6.69
C PHE A 44 -7.47 -28.47 -7.68
N GLY A 45 -6.16 -28.62 -7.46
CA GLY A 45 -5.29 -29.42 -8.34
C GLY A 45 -5.11 -28.83 -9.75
N THR A 46 -5.61 -27.63 -10.01
CA THR A 46 -5.55 -26.93 -11.32
C THR A 46 -4.26 -26.11 -11.51
N SER A 47 -3.16 -26.56 -10.90
CA SER A 47 -1.94 -25.76 -10.91
C SER A 47 -1.48 -25.51 -12.35
N PRO A 48 -1.22 -24.23 -12.77
CA PRO A 48 -1.05 -23.03 -11.95
C PRO A 48 -2.07 -21.89 -12.26
N TYR A 49 -3.29 -22.20 -12.68
CA TYR A 49 -4.21 -21.16 -13.18
C TYR A 49 -4.79 -20.26 -12.07
N LEU A 50 -5.15 -20.84 -10.92
CA LEU A 50 -5.78 -20.12 -9.80
C LEU A 50 -4.78 -19.21 -9.08
N THR A 51 -3.55 -19.68 -8.88
CA THR A 51 -2.46 -18.90 -8.30
C THR A 51 -2.16 -17.66 -9.14
N VAL A 52 -2.07 -17.79 -10.47
CA VAL A 52 -1.80 -16.66 -11.37
C VAL A 52 -2.96 -15.65 -11.35
N PHE A 53 -4.20 -16.13 -11.35
CA PHE A 53 -5.37 -15.25 -11.26
C PHE A 53 -5.38 -14.44 -9.96
N PHE A 54 -5.21 -15.10 -8.81
CA PHE A 54 -5.16 -14.44 -7.49
C PHE A 54 -3.94 -13.54 -7.30
N PHE A 55 -2.80 -13.91 -7.87
CA PHE A 55 -1.60 -13.10 -7.87
C PHE A 55 -1.79 -11.79 -8.64
N ILE A 56 -2.34 -11.86 -9.86
CA ILE A 56 -2.67 -10.66 -10.66
C ILE A 56 -3.73 -9.82 -9.93
N MET A 57 -4.74 -10.44 -9.32
CA MET A 57 -5.74 -9.71 -8.53
C MET A 57 -5.11 -9.00 -7.32
N GLY A 58 -4.17 -9.64 -6.63
CA GLY A 58 -3.42 -9.07 -5.52
C GLY A 58 -2.57 -7.86 -5.95
N ILE A 59 -1.87 -7.97 -7.08
CA ILE A 59 -1.12 -6.85 -7.67
C ILE A 59 -2.07 -5.69 -7.99
N ILE A 60 -3.18 -5.95 -8.68
CA ILE A 60 -4.17 -4.92 -9.03
C ILE A 60 -4.73 -4.25 -7.78
N ALA A 61 -5.06 -5.02 -6.74
CA ALA A 61 -5.58 -4.50 -5.47
C ALA A 61 -4.55 -3.59 -4.77
N GLY A 62 -3.28 -3.98 -4.75
CA GLY A 62 -2.19 -3.15 -4.25
C GLY A 62 -2.07 -1.84 -5.03
N PHE A 63 -1.91 -1.92 -6.34
CA PHE A 63 -1.80 -0.72 -7.20
C PHE A 63 -3.01 0.20 -7.05
N ARG A 64 -4.23 -0.34 -6.94
CA ARG A 64 -5.44 0.46 -6.74
C ARG A 64 -5.39 1.28 -5.46
N GLU A 65 -4.83 0.73 -4.38
CA GLU A 65 -4.62 1.45 -3.12
C GLU A 65 -3.58 2.55 -3.27
N LEU A 66 -2.47 2.27 -3.93
CA LEU A 66 -1.42 3.25 -4.22
C LEU A 66 -1.94 4.42 -5.07
N PHE A 67 -2.68 4.14 -6.15
CA PHE A 67 -3.30 5.16 -7.00
C PHE A 67 -4.36 5.98 -6.26
N ARG A 68 -5.10 5.37 -5.33
CA ARG A 68 -6.05 6.08 -4.47
C ARG A 68 -5.32 7.04 -3.54
N TYR A 69 -4.20 6.62 -2.98
CA TYR A 69 -3.39 7.46 -2.10
C TYR A 69 -2.72 8.62 -2.86
N ALA A 70 -2.11 8.35 -4.02
CA ALA A 70 -1.48 9.36 -4.86
C ALA A 70 -2.47 10.47 -5.28
N ARG A 71 -3.66 10.10 -5.74
CA ARG A 71 -4.73 11.07 -6.07
C ARG A 71 -5.25 11.86 -4.87
N ARG A 72 -5.09 11.33 -3.65
CA ARG A 72 -5.48 12.03 -2.43
C ARG A 72 -4.46 13.11 -2.09
N ILE A 73 -3.16 12.81 -2.21
CA ILE A 73 -2.09 13.80 -2.01
C ILE A 73 -2.25 14.94 -3.02
N GLU A 74 -2.44 14.63 -4.29
CA GLU A 74 -2.60 15.63 -5.36
C GLU A 74 -3.77 16.60 -5.09
N ARG A 75 -4.91 16.08 -4.62
CA ARG A 75 -6.06 16.91 -4.22
C ARG A 75 -5.87 17.69 -2.92
N GLU A 76 -5.00 17.22 -2.03
CA GLU A 76 -4.67 17.92 -0.78
C GLU A 76 -3.67 19.05 -1.02
N ASP A 77 -2.80 18.92 -2.02
CA ASP A 77 -1.90 19.99 -2.47
C ASP A 77 -2.67 21.09 -3.23
N ASP A 78 -3.56 20.72 -4.17
CA ASP A 78 -4.39 21.70 -4.92
C ASP A 78 -5.29 22.58 -4.03
N LYS A 79 -5.68 22.08 -2.84
CA LYS A 79 -6.52 22.83 -1.88
C LYS A 79 -5.75 23.74 -0.94
N LYS A 80 -4.41 23.64 -0.88
CA LYS A 80 -3.59 24.53 -0.05
C LYS A 80 -3.20 25.82 -0.76
N ASP A 81 -3.37 25.86 -2.09
CA ASP A 81 -3.05 27.01 -2.93
C ASP A 81 -4.27 27.89 -3.26
N GLN A 82 -5.44 27.64 -2.65
CA GLN A 82 -6.65 28.47 -2.71
C GLN A 82 -7.07 28.95 -1.31
#